data_AF-A0A942Z616-F1
#
_entry.id   AF-A0A942Z616-F1
#
_cell.length_a   1.000
_cell.length_b   1.000
_cell.length_c   1.000
_cell.angle_alpha   90.00
_cell.angle_beta   90.00
_cell.angle_gamma   90.00
#
_symmetry.space_group_name_H-M   'P 1'
#
loop_
_entity.id
_entity.type
_entity.pdbx_description
1 polymer ?
#
loop_
_entity_poly.entity_id
_entity_poly.type
_entity_poly.pdbx_seq_one_letter_code
_entity_poly.pdbx_strand_id
1 'polypeptide(L)' 'MNKKEIEYKIQDLKTDYVRLQQDLEKLEYVKGILHPLERQLEGIEQELRELNKQLDEMED' A
#
# COMPACT_ATOMS: atom_id res chain seq x y z
N MET A 1 6.60 4.70 17.00
CA MET A 1 6.22 3.33 16.60
C MET A 1 7.41 2.44 16.89
N ASN A 2 7.18 1.23 17.37
CA ASN A 2 8.23 0.23 17.50
C ASN A 2 8.43 -0.51 16.16
N LYS A 3 9.62 -1.08 15.92
CA LYS A 3 9.93 -1.84 14.70
C LYS A 3 8.81 -2.83 14.31
N LYS A 4 8.33 -3.62 15.28
CA LYS A 4 7.21 -4.56 15.09
C LYS A 4 5.92 -3.91 14.60
N GLU A 5 5.60 -2.70 15.07
CA GLU A 5 4.40 -1.98 14.63
C GLU A 5 4.55 -1.50 13.18
N ILE A 6 5.76 -1.10 12.78
CA ILE A 6 6.07 -0.71 11.40
C ILE A 6 5.95 -1.93 10.48
N GLU A 7 6.55 -3.07 10.86
CA GLU A 7 6.41 -4.33 10.11
C GLU A 7 4.95 -4.76 9.98
N TYR A 8 4.17 -4.63 11.06
CA TYR A 8 2.75 -4.97 11.03
C TYR A 8 1.97 -4.05 10.08
N LYS A 9 2.22 -2.73 10.14
CA LYS A 9 1.60 -1.79 9.19
C LYS A 9 2.02 -2.06 7.75
N ILE A 10 3.28 -2.39 7.49
CA ILE A 10 3.75 -2.74 6.15
C ILE A 10 3.02 -3.98 5.64
N GLN A 11 2.79 -4.98 6.50
CA GLN A 11 2.06 -6.19 6.12
C GLN A 11 0.58 -5.90 5.86
N ASP A 12 -0.03 -5.03 6.66
CA ASP A 12 -1.42 -4.58 6.49
C ASP A 12 -1.58 -3.81 5.16
N LEU A 13 -0.72 -2.83 4.91
CA LEU A 13 -0.69 -2.05 3.67
C LEU A 13 -0.44 -2.92 2.43
N LYS A 14 0.41 -3.95 2.53
CA LYS A 14 0.58 -4.92 1.44
C LYS A 14 -0.68 -5.73 1.17
N THR A 15 -1.44 -6.06 2.21
CA THR A 15 -2.72 -6.77 2.07
C THR A 15 -3.74 -5.87 1.39
N ASP A 16 -3.82 -4.61 1.80
CA ASP A 16 -4.68 -3.60 1.18
C ASP A 16 -4.28 -3.33 -0.27
N TYR A 17 -2.98 -3.24 -0.57
CA TYR A 17 -2.45 -3.12 -1.93
C TYR A 17 -2.96 -4.24 -2.85
N VAL A 18 -2.84 -5.50 -2.41
CA VAL A 18 -3.29 -6.66 -3.20
C VAL A 18 -4.80 -6.62 -3.43
N ARG A 19 -5.56 -6.25 -2.41
CA ARG A 19 -7.03 -6.11 -2.52
C ARG A 19 -7.41 -5.00 -3.48
N LEU A 20 -6.74 -3.85 -3.40
CA LEU A 20 -7.00 -2.71 -4.27
C LEU A 20 -6.65 -3.03 -5.73
N GLN A 21 -5.57 -3.78 -5.96
CA GLN A 21 -5.21 -4.30 -7.27
C GLN A 21 -6.30 -5.23 -7.84
N GLN A 22 -6.85 -6.13 -7.03
CA GLN A 22 -7.97 -7.00 -7.45
C GLN A 22 -9.23 -6.19 -7.79
N ASP A 23 -9.52 -5.13 -7.06
CA ASP A 23 -10.66 -4.26 -7.35
C ASP A 23 -10.40 -3.37 -8.59
N LEU A 24 -9.15 -3.00 -8.84
CA LEU A 24 -8.73 -2.29 -10.05
C LEU A 24 -8.89 -3.17 -11.30
N GLU A 25 -8.47 -4.44 -11.24
CA GLU A 25 -8.70 -5.42 -12.32
C GLU A 25 -10.19 -5.62 -12.61
N LYS A 26 -11.03 -5.71 -11.56
CA LYS A 26 -12.50 -5.80 -11.73
C LYS A 26 -13.06 -4.54 -12.36
N LEU A 27 -12.63 -3.35 -11.92
CA LEU A 27 -13.08 -2.08 -12.45
C LEU A 27 -12.66 -1.88 -13.91
N GLU A 28 -11.46 -2.33 -14.26
CA GLU A 28 -10.97 -2.32 -15.64
C GLU A 28 -11.85 -3.22 -16.51
N TYR A 29 -12.21 -4.40 -16.01
CA TYR A 29 -13.13 -5.31 -16.67
C TYR A 29 -14.53 -4.71 -16.93
N VAL A 30 -15.09 -3.96 -15.97
CA VAL A 30 -16.36 -3.24 -16.17
C VAL A 30 -16.20 -1.89 -16.90
N LYS A 31 -15.00 -1.56 -17.42
CA LYS A 31 -14.67 -0.25 -18.00
C LYS A 31 -15.07 0.93 -17.09
N GLY A 32 -14.94 0.72 -15.79
CA GLY A 32 -15.14 1.73 -14.77
C GLY A 32 -14.01 2.75 -14.73
N ILE A 33 -14.14 3.73 -13.84
CA ILE A 33 -13.13 4.77 -13.66
C ILE A 33 -12.03 4.24 -12.75
N LEU A 34 -10.82 4.07 -13.29
CA LEU A 34 -9.65 3.54 -12.55
C LEU A 34 -8.93 4.60 -11.71
N HIS A 35 -9.06 5.87 -12.11
CA HIS A 35 -8.33 6.99 -11.53
C HIS A 35 -8.39 7.13 -10.00
N PRO A 36 -9.53 6.87 -9.33
CA PRO A 36 -9.61 6.90 -7.87
C PRO A 36 -8.77 5.79 -7.21
N LEU A 37 -8.79 4.57 -7.78
CA LEU A 37 -8.04 3.45 -7.24
C LEU A 37 -6.55 3.60 -7.51
N GLU A 38 -6.15 4.08 -8.69
CA GLU A 38 -4.74 4.37 -8.98
C GLU A 38 -4.15 5.36 -7.98
N ARG A 39 -4.89 6.43 -7.63
CA ARG A 39 -4.46 7.39 -6.60
C ARG A 39 -4.36 6.74 -5.21
N GLN A 40 -5.25 5.82 -4.88
CA GLN A 40 -5.15 5.08 -3.62
C GLN A 40 -3.94 4.15 -3.60
N LEU A 41 -3.64 3.50 -4.72
CA LEU A 41 -2.47 2.66 -4.93
C LEU A 41 -1.17 3.46 -4.74
N GLU A 42 -1.05 4.62 -5.38
CA GLU A 42 0.08 5.54 -5.17
C GLU A 42 0.23 5.96 -3.70
N GLY A 43 -0.88 6.20 -3.01
CA GLY A 43 -0.87 6.53 -1.59
C GLY A 43 -0.30 5.39 -0.74
N ILE A 44 -0.75 4.16 -0.99
CA ILE A 44 -0.24 2.97 -0.29
C ILE A 44 1.25 2.76 -0.58
N GLU A 45 1.70 2.97 -1.83
CA GLU A 45 3.12 2.87 -2.18
C GLU A 45 3.98 3.91 -1.46
N GLN A 46 3.52 5.17 -1.41
CA GLN A 46 4.22 6.21 -0.65
C GLN A 46 4.33 5.86 0.82
N GLU A 47 3.24 5.41 1.43
CA GLU A 47 3.19 5.06 2.85
C GLU A 47 4.07 3.85 3.18
N LEU A 48 4.08 2.83 2.30
CA LEU A 48 5.02 1.70 2.39
C LEU A 48 6.47 2.17 2.29
N ARG A 49 6.78 3.10 1.40
CA ARG A 49 8.14 3.62 1.22
C ARG A 49 8.62 4.39 2.45
N GLU A 50 7.74 5.21 3.03
CA GLU A 50 7.98 5.95 4.26
C GLU A 50 8.23 5.01 5.45
N LEU A 51 7.40 3.97 5.59
CA LEU A 51 7.52 2.98 6.65
C LEU A 51 8.79 2.13 6.50
N ASN A 52 9.15 1.70 5.29
CA ASN A 52 10.41 1.00 5.05
C ASN A 52 11.61 1.89 5.37
N LYS A 53 11.58 3.18 5.01
CA LYS A 53 12.64 4.12 5.36
C LYS A 53 12.78 4.29 6.88
N GLN A 54 11.67 4.40 7.60
CA GLN A 54 11.67 4.44 9.07
C GLN A 54 12.16 3.12 9.68
N LEU A 55 11.88 1.97 9.06
CA LEU A 55 12.37 0.68 9.52
C LEU A 55 13.90 0.60 9.37
N ASP A 56 14.42 1.02 8.21
CA ASP A 56 15.85 1.05 7.87
C ASP A 56 16.61 1.98 8.82
N GLU A 57 16.09 3.20 9.04
CA GLU A 57 16.64 4.17 10.01
C GLU A 57 16.62 3.68 11.47
N MET A 58 15.83 2.66 11.79
CA MET A 58 15.78 2.04 13.13
C MET A 58 16.67 0.78 13.25
N GLU A 59 17.14 0.22 12.12
CA GLU A 59 18.05 -0.92 12.10
C GLU A 59 19.54 -0.50 12.07
N ASP A 60 19.85 0.75 11.66
CA ASP A 60 21.15 1.42 11.79
C ASP A 60 21.41 2.02 13.20
#